data_AF-A0A6J8EIU9-F1
#
_entry.id   AF-A0A6J8EIU9-F1
#
_cell.length_a   1.000
_cell.length_b   1.000
_cell.length_c   1.000
_cell.angle_alpha   90.00
_cell.angle_beta   90.00
_cell.angle_gamma   90.00
#
_symmetry.space_group_name_H-M   'P 1'
#
loop_
_entity.id
_entity.type
_entity.pdbx_description
1 polymer ?
#
loop_
_entity_poly.entity_id
_entity_poly.type
_entity_poly.pdbx_seq_one_letter_code
_entity_poly.pdbx_strand_id
1 'polypeptide(L)'
;MASRSPLVCASNCLQNILFRDAFTISRVLTCYQPVRYRKRSSRHPEWFVRRRGKSFDEGLTQENKQFIKDLTVEQYKNKPSPLKEEPLERGEWDLRTRRTGVLALKIGVIPQWRKDGTKIETTLLQIIDNHVIRYSPPEKFAQSAGWKPWWGRKYGSVVVGALSCEPHLFSKEYNNLFTEAGVPPKRKMTRFLVSPNAAIQPGLPLTAMHFRVGDYIDAQAKTIDYGFQGVVKRHGMKGGPASHGGTKWHRRMGGTGGGGDMAGIWKGKKMPGHMGADWNFAKGLRILRINTKYNVLYVTGTTPGGNHCYVRIMDTCLPNRRREIQNHPPMPTFYPEDVKDPIEEEYFDETLFDFKEPSIEYIDEESNK
;
A
#
# COMPACT_ATOMS: atom_id res chain seq x y z
N MET A 1 12.17 52.67 44.09
CA MET A 1 11.15 51.65 43.78
C MET A 1 10.53 52.00 42.44
N ALA A 2 11.01 51.38 41.36
CA ALA A 2 10.61 51.72 40.00
C ALA A 2 9.81 50.56 39.40
N SER A 3 8.55 50.84 39.08
CA SER A 3 7.59 49.99 38.39
C SER A 3 8.03 49.70 36.96
N ARG A 4 8.05 48.43 36.56
CA ARG A 4 8.22 48.02 35.15
C ARG A 4 6.92 47.40 34.63
N SER A 5 6.36 48.05 33.61
CA SER A 5 5.30 47.55 32.72
C SER A 5 5.88 46.55 31.69
N PRO A 6 5.16 45.50 31.26
CA PRO A 6 5.65 44.54 30.28
C PRO A 6 4.95 44.73 28.93
N LEU A 7 5.48 45.58 28.04
CA LEU A 7 4.95 45.71 26.67
C LEU A 7 6.06 46.12 25.67
N VAL A 8 7.08 45.29 25.45
CA VAL A 8 7.87 45.31 24.20
C VAL A 8 8.51 43.94 23.97
N CYS A 9 7.84 43.02 23.28
CA CYS A 9 8.48 41.95 22.48
C CYS A 9 7.45 41.14 21.67
N ALA A 10 6.68 41.80 20.81
CA ALA A 10 5.75 41.09 19.91
C ALA A 10 5.57 41.88 18.61
N SER A 11 6.64 42.05 17.84
CA SER A 11 6.52 42.71 16.53
C SER A 11 7.43 42.18 15.41
N ASN A 12 8.25 41.14 15.63
CA ASN A 12 9.13 40.59 14.58
C ASN A 12 8.90 39.11 14.22
N CYS A 13 7.84 38.45 14.72
CA CYS A 13 7.56 37.05 14.39
C CYS A 13 6.45 36.85 13.34
N LEU A 14 5.70 37.88 12.95
CA LEU A 14 4.52 37.72 12.10
C LEU A 14 4.72 38.09 10.62
N GLN A 15 5.86 38.70 10.25
CA GLN A 15 6.12 39.08 8.85
C GLN A 15 6.81 37.99 8.01
N ASN A 16 7.28 36.90 8.61
CA ASN A 16 7.88 35.77 7.89
C ASN A 16 6.93 34.59 7.64
N ILE A 17 5.62 34.77 7.88
CA ILE A 17 4.61 33.70 7.77
C ILE A 17 3.84 33.75 6.44
N LEU A 18 3.96 34.81 5.64
CA LEU A 18 3.09 35.02 4.47
C LEU A 18 3.74 34.85 3.08
N PHE A 19 4.99 34.37 3.00
CA PHE A 19 5.61 34.03 1.71
C PHE A 19 6.41 32.73 1.82
N ARG A 20 5.71 31.60 1.80
CA ARG A 20 6.29 30.25 1.56
C ARG A 20 5.21 29.23 1.24
N ASP A 21 4.41 29.55 0.23
CA ASP A 21 3.57 28.56 -0.43
C ASP A 21 4.35 27.76 -1.47
N ALA A 22 3.91 26.50 -1.65
CA ALA A 22 4.38 25.51 -2.62
C ALA A 22 5.80 24.98 -2.43
N PHE A 23 6.04 24.12 -1.43
CA PHE A 23 6.97 22.95 -1.47
C PHE A 23 7.14 22.27 -0.09
N THR A 24 6.21 22.44 0.84
CA THR A 24 6.20 21.70 2.10
C THR A 24 5.54 20.34 1.91
N ILE A 25 6.31 19.40 1.35
CA ILE A 25 6.14 17.98 1.63
C ILE A 25 6.12 17.87 3.16
N SER A 26 4.95 17.55 3.68
CA SER A 26 4.65 17.48 5.10
C SER A 26 5.78 16.77 5.86
N ARG A 27 6.54 17.54 6.66
CA ARG A 27 7.17 17.04 7.89
C ARG A 27 6.06 16.61 8.82
N VAL A 28 5.40 15.50 8.50
CA VAL A 28 4.62 14.76 9.48
C VAL A 28 5.62 14.39 10.57
N LEU A 29 5.37 14.90 11.78
CA LEU A 29 6.08 14.57 13.00
C LEU A 29 6.39 13.07 13.00
N THR A 30 7.62 12.71 12.63
CA THR A 30 8.15 11.38 12.87
C THR A 30 8.38 11.33 14.36
N CYS A 31 7.33 10.99 15.12
CA CYS A 31 7.53 10.44 16.46
C CYS A 31 8.59 9.35 16.29
N TYR A 32 9.75 9.53 16.91
CA TYR A 32 10.81 8.55 16.94
C TYR A 32 10.26 7.32 17.68
N GLN A 33 9.53 6.47 16.96
CA GLN A 33 9.21 5.15 17.46
C GLN A 33 10.54 4.40 17.45
N PRO A 34 11.04 3.91 18.60
CA PRO A 34 12.19 3.03 18.57
C PRO A 34 11.86 1.92 17.58
N VAL A 35 12.76 1.66 16.63
CA VAL A 35 12.60 0.57 15.66
C VAL A 35 12.48 -0.70 16.47
N ARG A 36 11.25 -1.11 16.78
CA ARG A 36 10.97 -2.40 17.39
C ARG A 36 11.32 -3.38 16.30
N TYR A 37 12.52 -3.93 16.35
CA TYR A 37 12.89 -5.07 15.54
C TYR A 37 11.75 -6.08 15.69
N ARG A 38 10.99 -6.30 14.61
CA ARG A 38 9.99 -7.35 14.62
C ARG A 38 10.76 -8.63 14.91
N LYS A 39 10.48 -9.27 16.05
CA LYS A 39 10.97 -10.63 16.31
C LYS A 39 10.63 -11.45 15.06
N ARG A 40 11.63 -12.10 14.46
CA ARG A 40 11.36 -13.04 13.37
C ARG A 40 10.37 -14.05 13.91
N SER A 41 9.19 -14.15 13.29
CA SER A 41 8.29 -15.25 13.58
C SER A 41 8.94 -16.51 13.06
N SER A 42 9.11 -17.52 13.92
CA SER A 42 9.57 -18.85 13.51
C SER A 42 8.50 -19.59 12.70
N ARG A 43 7.23 -19.17 12.80
CA ARG A 43 6.11 -19.77 12.07
C ARG A 43 5.72 -18.90 10.89
N HIS A 44 5.57 -19.54 9.74
CA HIS A 44 5.00 -18.91 8.56
C HIS A 44 3.51 -18.58 8.77
N PRO A 45 2.99 -17.49 8.19
CA PRO A 45 1.55 -17.24 8.21
C PRO A 45 0.80 -18.36 7.48
N GLU A 46 -0.47 -18.57 7.83
CA GLU A 46 -1.34 -19.61 7.25
C GLU A 46 -1.40 -19.51 5.72
N TRP A 47 -1.41 -18.29 5.18
CA TRP A 47 -1.41 -18.00 3.75
C TRP A 47 -0.01 -17.95 3.11
N PHE A 48 0.99 -18.59 3.73
CA PHE A 48 2.31 -18.72 3.13
C PHE A 48 2.26 -19.66 1.92
N VAL A 49 2.84 -19.21 0.81
CA VAL A 49 2.84 -19.94 -0.45
C VAL A 49 3.75 -21.15 -0.32
N ARG A 50 3.17 -22.36 -0.31
CA ARG A 50 3.91 -23.63 -0.35
C ARG A 50 3.93 -24.13 -1.79
N ARG A 51 5.04 -23.92 -2.48
CA ARG A 51 5.26 -24.45 -3.84
C ARG A 51 5.55 -25.95 -3.78
N ARG A 52 5.09 -26.71 -4.77
CA ARG A 52 5.54 -28.09 -4.96
C ARG A 52 7.00 -28.08 -5.43
N GLY A 53 7.79 -29.04 -4.94
CA GLY A 53 9.21 -29.18 -5.26
C GLY A 53 9.52 -30.02 -6.51
N LYS A 54 8.53 -30.77 -7.04
CA LYS A 54 8.68 -31.61 -8.24
C LYS A 54 8.16 -30.89 -9.48
N SER A 55 8.82 -31.11 -10.62
CA SER A 55 8.32 -30.64 -11.93
C SER A 55 7.08 -31.43 -12.28
N PHE A 56 5.94 -30.76 -12.41
CA PHE A 56 4.68 -31.39 -12.83
C PHE A 56 4.70 -31.79 -14.31
N ASP A 57 5.58 -31.17 -15.08
CA ASP A 57 5.60 -31.19 -16.54
C ASP A 57 6.35 -32.40 -17.14
N GLU A 58 6.93 -33.26 -16.32
CA GLU A 58 7.70 -34.42 -16.76
C GLU A 58 6.77 -35.45 -17.44
N GLY A 59 7.01 -35.73 -18.73
CA GLY A 59 6.26 -36.72 -19.51
C GLY A 59 4.97 -36.22 -20.18
N LEU A 60 4.68 -34.92 -20.14
CA LEU A 60 3.51 -34.33 -20.82
C LEU A 60 3.87 -33.81 -22.22
N THR A 61 3.13 -34.24 -23.23
CA THR A 61 3.17 -33.63 -24.57
C THR A 61 2.67 -32.20 -24.54
N GLN A 62 3.05 -31.38 -25.54
CA GLN A 62 2.63 -29.99 -25.62
C GLN A 62 1.11 -29.84 -25.74
N GLU A 63 0.46 -30.73 -26.48
CA GLU A 63 -1.00 -30.79 -26.63
C GLU A 63 -1.68 -31.06 -25.28
N ASN A 64 -1.17 -32.03 -24.51
CA ASN A 64 -1.71 -32.33 -23.18
C ASN A 64 -1.54 -31.15 -22.21
N LYS A 65 -0.45 -30.38 -22.32
CA LYS A 65 -0.25 -29.18 -21.50
C LYS A 65 -1.27 -28.09 -21.83
N GLN A 66 -1.55 -27.87 -23.11
CA GLN A 66 -2.58 -26.92 -23.54
C GLN A 66 -3.96 -27.38 -23.07
N PHE A 67 -4.29 -28.66 -23.29
CA PHE A 67 -5.54 -29.26 -22.82
C PHE A 67 -5.75 -29.10 -21.32
N ILE A 68 -4.74 -29.37 -20.48
CA ILE A 68 -4.83 -29.19 -19.02
C ILE A 68 -5.07 -27.72 -18.65
N LYS A 69 -4.43 -26.78 -19.36
CA LYS A 69 -4.64 -25.34 -19.14
C LYS A 69 -6.07 -24.93 -19.48
N ASP A 70 -6.59 -25.39 -20.61
CA ASP A 70 -7.95 -25.09 -21.05
C ASP A 70 -8.98 -25.69 -20.08
N LEU A 71 -8.82 -26.95 -19.69
CA LEU A 71 -9.64 -27.58 -18.66
C LEU A 71 -9.60 -26.83 -17.33
N THR A 72 -8.43 -26.32 -16.94
CA THR A 72 -8.28 -25.53 -15.70
C THR A 72 -9.05 -24.21 -15.83
N VAL A 73 -8.95 -23.52 -16.96
CA VAL A 73 -9.69 -22.30 -17.22
C VAL A 73 -11.20 -22.58 -17.17
N GLU A 74 -11.67 -23.61 -17.86
CA GLU A 74 -13.08 -24.03 -17.85
C GLU A 74 -13.58 -24.38 -16.44
N GLN A 75 -12.78 -25.09 -15.64
CA GLN A 75 -13.13 -25.48 -14.28
C GLN A 75 -13.43 -24.28 -13.37
N TYR A 76 -12.72 -23.16 -13.55
CA TYR A 76 -12.88 -21.95 -12.73
C TYR A 76 -13.73 -20.88 -13.42
N LYS A 77 -14.00 -21.00 -14.71
CA LYS A 77 -14.85 -20.07 -15.46
C LYS A 77 -16.30 -20.23 -14.99
N ASN A 78 -16.88 -19.13 -14.51
CA ASN A 78 -18.29 -19.04 -14.09
C ASN A 78 -18.72 -20.00 -12.96
N LYS A 79 -17.77 -20.52 -12.16
CA LYS A 79 -18.13 -21.34 -11.02
C LYS A 79 -18.56 -20.44 -9.86
N PRO A 80 -19.82 -20.50 -9.38
CA PRO A 80 -20.20 -19.78 -8.18
C PRO A 80 -19.38 -20.28 -6.99
N SER A 81 -19.21 -19.44 -5.97
CA SER A 81 -18.59 -19.87 -4.72
C SER A 81 -19.31 -21.12 -4.21
N PRO A 82 -18.60 -22.21 -3.88
CA PRO A 82 -19.23 -23.45 -3.42
C PRO A 82 -19.91 -23.26 -2.06
N LEU A 83 -19.54 -22.21 -1.32
CA LEU A 83 -20.34 -21.67 -0.23
C LEU A 83 -21.64 -21.08 -0.80
N LYS A 84 -22.73 -21.83 -0.65
CA LYS A 84 -24.11 -21.36 -0.82
C LYS A 84 -24.54 -20.57 0.43
N GLU A 85 -23.75 -19.60 0.82
CA GLU A 85 -24.15 -18.66 1.87
C GLU A 85 -24.91 -17.51 1.22
N GLU A 86 -25.96 -17.03 1.88
CA GLU A 86 -26.65 -15.82 1.46
C GLU A 86 -25.65 -14.65 1.43
N PRO A 87 -25.75 -13.74 0.44
CA PRO A 87 -24.85 -12.60 0.38
C PRO A 87 -24.96 -11.80 1.67
N LEU A 88 -23.82 -11.50 2.28
CA LEU A 88 -23.78 -10.73 3.52
C LEU A 88 -24.49 -9.39 3.32
N GLU A 89 -25.31 -9.02 4.30
CA GLU A 89 -25.98 -7.73 4.32
C GLU A 89 -24.96 -6.59 4.24
N ARG A 90 -25.27 -5.60 3.40
CA ARG A 90 -24.41 -4.44 3.20
C ARG A 90 -24.57 -3.48 4.38
N GLY A 91 -23.51 -3.31 5.17
CA GLY A 91 -23.52 -2.38 6.29
C GLY A 91 -23.37 -0.91 5.86
N GLU A 92 -23.84 -0.01 6.73
CA GLU A 92 -23.72 1.44 6.54
C GLU A 92 -22.30 1.96 6.76
N TRP A 93 -21.98 3.10 6.15
CA TRP A 93 -20.67 3.74 6.26
C TRP A 93 -20.58 4.66 7.50
N ASP A 94 -19.62 4.36 8.37
CA ASP A 94 -19.24 5.21 9.50
C ASP A 94 -17.85 5.81 9.30
N LEU A 95 -17.55 6.93 9.96
CA LEU A 95 -16.20 7.53 10.02
C LEU A 95 -15.11 6.59 10.59
N ARG A 96 -15.54 5.56 11.32
CA ARG A 96 -14.65 4.56 11.94
C ARG A 96 -14.62 3.25 11.15
N THR A 97 -15.44 3.13 10.11
CA THR A 97 -15.47 1.97 9.22
C THR A 97 -14.13 1.81 8.56
N ARG A 98 -13.67 0.57 8.51
CA ARG A 98 -12.47 0.19 7.79
C ARG A 98 -12.84 -0.93 6.84
N ARG A 99 -12.93 -0.61 5.56
CA ARG A 99 -13.15 -1.59 4.51
C ARG A 99 -11.87 -2.34 4.14
N THR A 100 -12.01 -3.31 3.25
CA THR A 100 -10.89 -4.03 2.67
C THR A 100 -10.01 -3.13 1.83
N GLY A 101 -8.76 -3.56 1.68
CA GLY A 101 -7.87 -3.05 0.66
C GLY A 101 -7.71 -4.07 -0.46
N VAL A 102 -6.84 -3.72 -1.40
CA VAL A 102 -6.53 -4.56 -2.57
C VAL A 102 -5.03 -4.81 -2.67
N LEU A 103 -4.66 -5.77 -3.49
CA LEU A 103 -3.28 -6.03 -3.86
C LEU A 103 -3.04 -5.58 -5.30
N ALA A 104 -1.96 -4.84 -5.53
CA ALA A 104 -1.61 -4.37 -6.84
C ALA A 104 -0.17 -4.75 -7.20
N LEU A 105 0.12 -4.78 -8.49
CA LEU A 105 1.48 -4.78 -9.02
C LEU A 105 1.88 -3.36 -9.39
N LYS A 106 3.05 -2.94 -8.92
CA LYS A 106 3.65 -1.69 -9.37
C LYS A 106 4.18 -1.87 -10.79
N ILE A 107 3.61 -1.19 -11.79
CA ILE A 107 4.13 -1.25 -13.16
C ILE A 107 5.38 -0.35 -13.26
N GLY A 108 5.21 0.92 -12.92
CA GLY A 108 6.26 1.93 -13.06
C GLY A 108 5.79 3.31 -12.59
N VAL A 109 6.60 4.33 -12.87
CA VAL A 109 6.32 5.73 -12.54
C VAL A 109 6.32 6.52 -13.85
N ILE A 110 5.25 7.29 -14.09
CA ILE A 110 5.06 8.11 -15.29
C ILE A 110 4.69 9.53 -14.85
N PRO A 111 5.23 10.58 -15.50
CA PRO A 111 4.76 11.93 -15.25
C PRO A 111 3.34 12.16 -15.79
N GLN A 112 2.59 13.01 -15.11
CA GLN A 112 1.30 13.55 -15.55
C GLN A 112 1.33 15.06 -15.35
N TRP A 113 0.45 15.78 -16.04
CA TRP A 113 0.38 17.23 -15.99
C TRP A 113 -0.95 17.67 -15.38
N ARG A 114 -0.91 18.72 -14.56
CA ARG A 114 -2.12 19.43 -14.16
C ARG A 114 -2.56 20.39 -15.25
N LYS A 115 -3.81 20.84 -15.15
CA LYS A 115 -4.34 21.96 -15.94
C LYS A 115 -3.54 23.25 -15.71
N ASP A 116 -2.89 23.40 -14.55
CA ASP A 116 -1.99 24.52 -14.23
C ASP A 116 -0.60 24.43 -14.93
N GLY A 117 -0.33 23.37 -15.70
CA GLY A 117 0.99 23.13 -16.31
C GLY A 117 2.04 22.55 -15.36
N THR A 118 1.68 22.26 -14.11
CA THR A 118 2.61 21.63 -13.16
C THR A 118 2.78 20.13 -13.43
N LYS A 119 4.04 19.67 -13.41
CA LYS A 119 4.39 18.25 -13.57
C LYS A 119 4.23 17.50 -12.24
N ILE A 120 3.51 16.39 -12.25
CA ILE A 120 3.38 15.45 -11.13
C ILE A 120 3.95 14.09 -11.53
N GLU A 121 4.75 13.48 -10.67
CA GLU A 121 5.12 12.07 -10.82
C GLU A 121 4.01 11.17 -10.29
N THR A 122 3.60 10.18 -11.09
CA THR A 122 2.53 9.24 -10.71
C THR A 122 3.00 7.80 -10.81
N THR A 123 2.69 6.98 -9.80
CA THR A 123 2.95 5.54 -9.84
C THR A 123 1.73 4.81 -10.38
N LEU A 124 1.96 3.91 -11.33
CA LEU A 124 0.98 2.99 -11.88
C LEU A 124 0.88 1.72 -11.02
N LEU A 125 -0.31 1.44 -10.50
CA LEU A 125 -0.60 0.25 -9.71
C LEU A 125 -1.71 -0.56 -10.37
N GLN A 126 -1.39 -1.73 -10.89
CA GLN A 126 -2.34 -2.60 -11.57
C GLN A 126 -2.94 -3.63 -10.62
N ILE A 127 -4.26 -3.71 -10.58
CA ILE A 127 -5.02 -4.68 -9.81
C ILE A 127 -5.33 -5.87 -10.72
N ILE A 128 -4.72 -7.02 -10.45
CA ILE A 128 -4.85 -8.21 -11.27
C ILE A 128 -5.49 -9.34 -10.46
N ASP A 129 -6.67 -9.77 -10.92
CA ASP A 129 -7.41 -10.92 -10.40
C ASP A 129 -7.52 -10.97 -8.86
N ASN A 130 -7.82 -9.85 -8.24
CA ASN A 130 -8.02 -9.81 -6.80
C ASN A 130 -9.34 -10.46 -6.42
N HIS A 131 -9.30 -11.42 -5.51
CA HIS A 131 -10.50 -12.06 -4.98
C HIS A 131 -10.41 -12.15 -3.45
N VAL A 132 -11.57 -12.08 -2.80
CA VAL A 132 -11.69 -12.40 -1.39
C VAL A 132 -11.65 -13.91 -1.21
N ILE A 133 -10.77 -14.41 -0.35
CA ILE A 133 -10.58 -15.85 -0.14
C ILE A 133 -11.31 -16.30 1.12
N ARG A 134 -11.18 -15.53 2.20
CA ARG A 134 -11.73 -15.89 3.50
C ARG A 134 -12.05 -14.65 4.31
N TYR A 135 -13.21 -14.65 4.94
CA TYR A 135 -13.59 -13.70 5.96
C TYR A 135 -13.60 -14.38 7.33
N SER A 136 -12.93 -13.78 8.30
CA SER A 136 -12.96 -14.20 9.70
C SER A 136 -13.64 -13.11 10.53
N PRO A 137 -14.78 -13.40 11.18
CA PRO A 137 -15.46 -12.44 12.04
C PRO A 137 -14.58 -12.05 13.24
N PRO A 138 -14.84 -10.91 13.89
CA PRO A 138 -14.00 -10.38 14.96
C PRO A 138 -13.80 -11.36 16.13
N GLU A 139 -14.79 -12.18 16.45
CA GLU A 139 -14.73 -13.16 17.55
C GLU A 139 -13.71 -14.26 17.26
N LYS A 140 -13.83 -14.91 16.10
CA LYS A 140 -12.87 -15.92 15.63
C LYS A 140 -11.47 -15.32 15.44
N PHE A 141 -11.39 -14.10 14.89
CA PHE A 141 -10.11 -13.42 14.70
C PHE A 141 -9.42 -13.11 16.04
N ALA A 142 -10.17 -12.66 17.05
CA ALA A 142 -9.63 -12.36 18.38
C ALA A 142 -9.06 -13.60 19.09
N GLN A 143 -9.63 -14.79 18.86
CA GLN A 143 -9.09 -16.06 19.38
C GLN A 143 -7.77 -16.45 18.69
N SER A 144 -7.71 -16.25 17.37
CA SER A 144 -6.49 -16.54 16.58
C SER A 144 -5.34 -15.56 16.86
N ALA A 145 -5.68 -14.32 17.23
CA ALA A 145 -4.70 -13.29 17.53
C ALA A 145 -4.17 -13.50 18.94
N GLY A 146 -3.05 -14.22 19.08
CA GLY A 146 -2.32 -14.37 20.36
C GLY A 146 -1.83 -13.05 21.01
N TRP A 147 -2.23 -11.91 20.47
CA TRP A 147 -2.06 -10.57 21.00
C TRP A 147 -3.39 -9.81 20.88
N LYS A 148 -4.02 -9.48 22.01
CA LYS A 148 -5.18 -8.57 22.05
C LYS A 148 -4.68 -7.13 21.92
N PRO A 149 -5.06 -6.38 20.88
CA PRO A 149 -4.65 -4.99 20.76
C PRO A 149 -5.22 -4.15 21.90
N TRP A 150 -4.39 -3.32 22.56
CA TRP A 150 -4.81 -2.46 23.68
C TRP A 150 -5.95 -1.48 23.31
N TRP A 151 -6.12 -1.17 22.01
CA TRP A 151 -7.13 -0.24 21.50
C TRP A 151 -8.59 -0.74 21.56
N GLY A 152 -8.86 -1.94 22.09
CA GLY A 152 -10.21 -2.43 22.44
C GLY A 152 -11.20 -2.67 21.28
N ARG A 153 -10.86 -2.32 20.02
CA ARG A 153 -11.77 -2.44 18.88
C ARG A 153 -11.80 -3.85 18.30
N LYS A 154 -13.02 -4.38 18.11
CA LYS A 154 -13.30 -5.66 17.47
C LYS A 154 -13.23 -5.50 15.94
N TYR A 155 -12.10 -5.83 15.33
CA TYR A 155 -11.96 -5.93 13.87
C TYR A 155 -12.07 -7.39 13.44
N GLY A 156 -12.80 -7.62 12.34
CA GLY A 156 -12.68 -8.84 11.56
C GLY A 156 -11.42 -8.82 10.70
N SER A 157 -11.24 -9.90 9.95
CA SER A 157 -10.11 -10.07 9.06
C SER A 157 -10.54 -10.65 7.74
N VAL A 158 -10.19 -9.98 6.64
CA VAL A 158 -10.41 -10.48 5.28
C VAL A 158 -9.07 -10.85 4.66
N VAL A 159 -8.97 -12.04 4.07
CA VAL A 159 -7.82 -12.48 3.29
C VAL A 159 -8.13 -12.25 1.82
N VAL A 160 -7.29 -11.49 1.15
CA VAL A 160 -7.38 -11.17 -0.28
C VAL A 160 -6.19 -11.78 -1.00
N GLY A 161 -6.44 -12.43 -2.13
CA GLY A 161 -5.40 -12.97 -3.02
C GLY A 161 -5.39 -12.29 -4.38
N ALA A 162 -4.20 -12.13 -4.93
CA ALA A 162 -3.91 -11.51 -6.22
C ALA A 162 -3.13 -12.45 -7.13
N LEU A 163 -3.27 -12.22 -8.45
CA LEU A 163 -2.70 -13.02 -9.54
C LEU A 163 -3.16 -14.48 -9.50
N SER A 164 -4.06 -14.84 -10.40
CA SER A 164 -4.41 -16.24 -10.63
C SER A 164 -3.17 -17.00 -11.12
N CYS A 165 -3.01 -18.22 -10.61
CA CYS A 165 -1.96 -19.14 -11.01
C CYS A 165 -2.55 -20.54 -11.14
N GLU A 166 -1.87 -21.38 -11.88
CA GLU A 166 -2.33 -22.74 -12.11
C GLU A 166 -2.22 -23.57 -10.80
N PRO A 167 -3.24 -24.37 -10.45
CA PRO A 167 -3.23 -25.17 -9.21
C PRO A 167 -2.11 -26.19 -9.14
N HIS A 168 -1.57 -26.59 -10.29
CA HIS A 168 -0.53 -27.60 -10.34
C HIS A 168 0.80 -27.15 -9.68
N LEU A 169 1.04 -25.83 -9.58
CA LEU A 169 2.28 -25.27 -9.02
C LEU A 169 2.37 -25.31 -7.49
N PHE A 170 1.23 -25.47 -6.81
CA PHE A 170 1.13 -25.37 -5.35
C PHE A 170 0.81 -26.71 -4.68
N SER A 171 1.07 -26.79 -3.38
CA SER A 171 0.70 -27.96 -2.58
C SER A 171 -0.82 -28.11 -2.48
N LYS A 172 -1.30 -29.34 -2.25
CA LYS A 172 -2.73 -29.62 -2.05
C LYS A 172 -3.31 -28.79 -0.89
N GLU A 173 -2.58 -28.67 0.21
CA GLU A 173 -2.95 -27.84 1.35
C GLU A 173 -3.21 -26.38 0.95
N TYR A 174 -2.34 -25.81 0.12
CA TYR A 174 -2.49 -24.44 -0.35
C TYR A 174 -3.71 -24.30 -1.25
N ASN A 175 -3.92 -25.24 -2.16
CA ASN A 175 -5.08 -25.24 -3.05
C ASN A 175 -6.40 -25.38 -2.28
N ASN A 176 -6.43 -26.19 -1.21
CA ASN A 176 -7.62 -26.38 -0.39
C ASN A 176 -8.15 -25.06 0.21
N LEU A 177 -7.28 -24.07 0.48
CA LEU A 177 -7.69 -22.75 0.97
C LEU A 177 -8.61 -21.99 0.00
N PHE A 178 -8.49 -22.26 -1.30
CA PHE A 178 -9.25 -21.58 -2.33
C PHE A 178 -10.50 -22.36 -2.74
N THR A 179 -10.55 -23.66 -2.41
CA THR A 179 -11.71 -24.51 -2.68
C THR A 179 -12.96 -23.96 -2.00
N GLU A 180 -12.87 -23.45 -0.77
CA GLU A 180 -14.01 -22.83 -0.06
C GLU A 180 -14.57 -21.60 -0.81
N ALA A 181 -13.69 -20.77 -1.36
CA ALA A 181 -14.07 -19.57 -2.11
C ALA A 181 -14.44 -19.85 -3.58
N GLY A 182 -14.13 -21.03 -4.11
CA GLY A 182 -14.37 -21.38 -5.52
C GLY A 182 -13.44 -20.70 -6.52
N VAL A 183 -12.37 -20.06 -6.06
CA VAL A 183 -11.46 -19.27 -6.90
C VAL A 183 -10.21 -20.06 -7.28
N PRO A 184 -9.53 -19.72 -8.40
CA PRO A 184 -8.23 -20.30 -8.69
C PRO A 184 -7.19 -19.86 -7.65
N PRO A 185 -6.15 -20.68 -7.40
CA PRO A 185 -5.12 -20.36 -6.42
C PRO A 185 -4.36 -19.09 -6.84
N LYS A 186 -4.06 -18.26 -5.84
CA LYS A 186 -3.47 -16.94 -6.04
C LYS A 186 -1.98 -16.94 -5.70
N ARG A 187 -1.14 -16.21 -6.45
CA ARG A 187 0.31 -16.16 -6.19
C ARG A 187 0.65 -15.43 -4.90
N LYS A 188 -0.13 -14.40 -4.56
CA LYS A 188 0.12 -13.57 -3.39
C LYS A 188 -1.15 -13.35 -2.60
N MET A 189 -1.08 -13.61 -1.30
CA MET A 189 -2.15 -13.31 -0.36
C MET A 189 -1.70 -12.29 0.68
N THR A 190 -2.63 -11.43 1.09
CA THR A 190 -2.47 -10.57 2.26
C THR A 190 -3.78 -10.44 3.02
N ARG A 191 -3.67 -10.03 4.27
CA ARG A 191 -4.79 -9.89 5.19
C ARG A 191 -5.07 -8.43 5.45
N PHE A 192 -6.35 -8.06 5.46
CA PHE A 192 -6.83 -6.74 5.85
C PHE A 192 -7.62 -6.84 7.14
N LEU A 193 -7.47 -5.83 7.99
CA LEU A 193 -8.33 -5.66 9.17
C LEU A 193 -9.54 -4.86 8.71
N VAL A 194 -10.72 -5.39 9.01
CA VAL A 194 -11.98 -4.89 8.47
C VAL A 194 -12.97 -4.71 9.60
N SER A 195 -13.76 -3.65 9.57
CA SER A 195 -14.87 -3.45 10.51
C SER A 195 -15.98 -4.46 10.23
N PRO A 196 -16.78 -4.89 11.23
CA PRO A 196 -17.88 -5.82 11.01
C PRO A 196 -18.86 -5.37 9.92
N ASN A 197 -19.15 -4.05 9.84
CA ASN A 197 -20.04 -3.45 8.85
C ASN A 197 -19.53 -3.52 7.40
N ALA A 198 -18.22 -3.78 7.21
CA ALA A 198 -17.59 -3.88 5.89
C ALA A 198 -17.21 -5.33 5.55
N ALA A 199 -17.94 -6.31 6.11
CA ALA A 199 -17.73 -7.71 5.81
C ALA A 199 -18.02 -8.01 4.34
N ILE A 200 -17.24 -8.91 3.74
CA ILE A 200 -17.36 -9.28 2.33
C ILE A 200 -17.32 -10.80 2.22
N GLN A 201 -18.21 -11.33 1.38
CA GLN A 201 -18.28 -12.76 1.12
C GLN A 201 -17.02 -13.28 0.40
N PRO A 202 -16.55 -14.50 0.74
CA PRO A 202 -15.50 -15.15 -0.02
C PRO A 202 -15.94 -15.40 -1.48
N GLY A 203 -15.00 -15.36 -2.41
CA GLY A 203 -15.22 -15.52 -3.85
C GLY A 203 -15.43 -14.21 -4.61
N LEU A 204 -15.75 -13.09 -3.93
CA LEU A 204 -16.02 -11.82 -4.61
C LEU A 204 -14.77 -11.23 -5.28
N PRO A 205 -14.83 -10.80 -6.56
CA PRO A 205 -13.74 -10.09 -7.23
C PRO A 205 -13.63 -8.64 -6.74
N LEU A 206 -12.40 -8.12 -6.65
CA LEU A 206 -12.11 -6.73 -6.29
C LEU A 206 -11.43 -6.03 -7.46
N THR A 207 -12.06 -4.99 -8.00
CA THR A 207 -11.57 -4.21 -9.14
C THR A 207 -10.94 -2.89 -8.71
N ALA A 208 -10.40 -2.12 -9.66
CA ALA A 208 -9.85 -0.79 -9.39
C ALA A 208 -10.91 0.22 -8.91
N MET A 209 -12.17 0.03 -9.34
CA MET A 209 -13.33 0.85 -8.94
C MET A 209 -13.70 0.70 -7.45
N HIS A 210 -13.04 -0.20 -6.71
CA HIS A 210 -13.08 -0.18 -5.25
C HIS A 210 -12.66 1.19 -4.70
N PHE A 211 -11.83 1.96 -5.40
CA PHE A 211 -11.52 3.34 -5.04
C PHE A 211 -12.17 4.33 -6.00
N ARG A 212 -12.36 5.57 -5.54
CA ARG A 212 -12.77 6.68 -6.38
C ARG A 212 -11.59 7.59 -6.66
N VAL A 213 -11.67 8.34 -7.74
CA VAL A 213 -10.70 9.41 -8.02
C VAL A 213 -10.79 10.47 -6.92
N GLY A 214 -9.65 11.09 -6.58
CA GLY A 214 -9.54 12.04 -5.46
C GLY A 214 -9.33 11.41 -4.09
N ASP A 215 -9.57 10.09 -3.95
CA ASP A 215 -9.36 9.38 -2.69
C ASP A 215 -7.89 9.30 -2.27
N TYR A 216 -7.67 9.25 -0.96
CA TYR A 216 -6.35 9.03 -0.37
C TYR A 216 -6.16 7.58 0.07
N ILE A 217 -5.03 6.99 -0.33
CA ILE A 217 -4.65 5.62 -0.02
C ILE A 217 -3.28 5.55 0.67
N ASP A 218 -3.08 4.46 1.41
CA ASP A 218 -1.79 4.05 1.93
C ASP A 218 -1.30 2.82 1.16
N ALA A 219 -0.10 2.91 0.61
CA ALA A 219 0.57 1.84 -0.14
C ALA A 219 1.66 1.20 0.71
N GLN A 220 1.55 -0.10 0.95
CA GLN A 220 2.53 -0.88 1.70
C GLN A 220 3.21 -1.91 0.81
N ALA A 221 4.54 -1.90 0.74
CA ALA A 221 5.30 -2.90 -0.02
C ALA A 221 6.64 -3.19 0.66
N LYS A 222 7.32 -4.22 0.15
CA LYS A 222 8.72 -4.45 0.49
C LYS A 222 9.60 -3.46 -0.25
N THR A 223 10.47 -2.76 0.45
CA THR A 223 11.48 -1.90 -0.17
C THR A 223 12.47 -2.71 -0.98
N ILE A 224 13.12 -2.05 -1.95
CA ILE A 224 14.24 -2.62 -2.72
C ILE A 224 15.28 -3.18 -1.74
N ASP A 225 15.78 -4.38 -2.04
CA ASP A 225 16.85 -5.01 -1.27
C ASP A 225 18.21 -4.49 -1.75
N TYR A 226 18.99 -3.91 -0.84
CA TYR A 226 20.34 -3.44 -1.10
C TYR A 226 21.40 -4.36 -0.47
N GLY A 227 21.02 -5.45 0.19
CA GLY A 227 21.94 -6.36 0.86
C GLY A 227 22.67 -5.72 2.07
N PHE A 228 23.86 -6.23 2.40
CA PHE A 228 24.68 -5.69 3.49
C PHE A 228 25.29 -4.34 3.09
N GLN A 229 24.93 -3.28 3.82
CA GLN A 229 25.39 -1.92 3.55
C GLN A 229 26.20 -1.34 4.71
N GLY A 230 27.22 -0.55 4.34
CA GLY A 230 28.01 0.23 5.29
C GLY A 230 27.22 1.38 5.92
N VAL A 231 27.75 1.95 7.00
CA VAL A 231 27.06 2.99 7.80
C VAL A 231 26.73 4.27 7.02
N VAL A 232 27.56 4.64 6.05
CA VAL A 232 27.34 5.83 5.23
C VAL A 232 26.06 5.68 4.39
N LYS A 233 25.93 4.57 3.64
CA LYS A 233 24.76 4.34 2.79
C LYS A 233 23.52 3.95 3.60
N ARG A 234 23.67 3.16 4.65
CA ARG A 234 22.54 2.66 5.46
C ARG A 234 21.92 3.73 6.36
N HIS A 235 22.75 4.57 6.98
CA HIS A 235 22.33 5.50 8.04
C HIS A 235 22.58 6.97 7.71
N GLY A 236 23.18 7.28 6.55
CA GLY A 236 23.51 8.65 6.17
C GLY A 236 24.64 9.27 7.00
N MET A 237 25.54 8.46 7.58
CA MET A 237 26.69 8.98 8.33
C MET A 237 27.69 9.68 7.40
N LYS A 238 28.28 10.80 7.85
CA LYS A 238 29.20 11.61 7.03
C LYS A 238 30.50 10.88 6.65
N GLY A 239 31.01 9.99 7.52
CA GLY A 239 32.32 9.36 7.34
C GLY A 239 33.47 10.27 7.75
N GLY A 240 34.68 9.97 7.26
CA GLY A 240 35.89 10.78 7.47
C GLY A 240 36.24 11.65 6.27
N PRO A 241 37.10 12.68 6.44
CA PRO A 241 37.58 13.51 5.34
C PRO A 241 38.38 12.68 4.33
N ALA A 242 38.38 13.12 3.08
CA ALA A 242 39.17 12.51 2.01
C ALA A 242 40.65 12.94 2.07
N SER A 243 40.92 14.17 2.50
CA SER A 243 42.26 14.77 2.62
C SER A 243 42.68 14.99 4.09
N HIS A 244 43.82 15.65 4.32
CA HIS A 244 44.35 16.03 5.65
C HIS A 244 44.62 14.84 6.59
N GLY A 245 45.31 13.81 6.09
CA GLY A 245 45.81 12.71 6.93
C GLY A 245 44.75 11.65 7.31
N GLY A 246 43.60 11.63 6.62
CA GLY A 246 42.59 10.59 6.80
C GLY A 246 43.07 9.21 6.35
N THR A 247 43.69 8.41 7.21
CA THR A 247 44.22 7.09 6.80
C THR A 247 43.21 5.96 7.01
N LYS A 248 42.68 5.39 5.91
CA LYS A 248 41.84 4.16 5.89
C LYS A 248 40.51 4.24 6.67
N TRP A 249 40.01 5.44 7.01
CA TRP A 249 38.78 5.61 7.81
C TRP A 249 37.64 6.40 7.15
N HIS A 250 37.75 6.73 5.86
CA HIS A 250 36.79 7.58 5.13
C HIS A 250 35.31 7.16 5.23
N ARG A 251 35.02 5.85 5.34
CA ARG A 251 33.64 5.32 5.41
C ARG A 251 33.36 4.51 6.67
N ARG A 252 34.22 4.61 7.69
CA ARG A 252 34.05 3.91 8.97
C ARG A 252 33.01 4.61 9.85
N MET A 253 32.50 3.89 10.83
CA MET A 253 31.49 4.38 11.78
C MET A 253 32.03 5.40 12.79
N GLY A 254 33.34 5.37 13.07
CA GLY A 254 33.93 6.15 14.15
C GLY A 254 33.57 5.59 15.53
N GLY A 255 33.49 6.47 16.54
CA GLY A 255 33.21 6.11 17.92
C GLY A 255 31.86 5.41 18.10
N THR A 256 31.88 4.23 18.72
CA THR A 256 30.67 3.38 18.88
C THR A 256 30.01 3.55 20.26
N GLY A 257 30.82 3.76 21.30
CA GLY A 257 30.41 3.65 22.71
C GLY A 257 29.95 4.95 23.39
N GLY A 258 29.24 4.79 24.50
CA GLY A 258 29.12 5.81 25.55
C GLY A 258 30.18 5.51 26.61
N GLY A 259 31.00 6.50 26.99
CA GLY A 259 32.03 6.31 28.00
C GLY A 259 31.47 6.14 29.42
N GLY A 260 32.35 5.83 30.38
CA GLY A 260 32.04 5.82 31.82
C GLY A 260 31.30 4.56 32.29
N ASP A 261 30.27 4.76 33.10
CA ASP A 261 29.56 3.73 33.88
C ASP A 261 28.74 2.72 33.05
N MET A 262 28.51 3.01 31.77
CA MET A 262 27.83 2.12 30.82
C MET A 262 28.84 1.47 29.88
N ALA A 263 29.51 0.42 30.36
CA ALA A 263 30.54 -0.35 29.62
C ALA A 263 29.98 -1.20 28.44
N GLY A 264 28.90 -0.77 27.80
CA GLY A 264 28.19 -1.53 26.76
C GLY A 264 27.69 -0.67 25.60
N ILE A 265 27.28 -1.33 24.52
CA ILE A 265 26.70 -0.67 23.35
C ILE A 265 25.19 -0.55 23.54
N TRP A 266 24.66 0.67 23.41
CA TRP A 266 23.23 0.93 23.46
C TRP A 266 22.46 0.05 22.46
N LYS A 267 21.43 -0.64 22.94
CA LYS A 267 20.55 -1.44 22.09
C LYS A 267 19.95 -0.55 21.00
N GLY A 268 20.07 -0.98 19.74
CA GLY A 268 19.60 -0.20 18.59
C GLY A 268 20.59 0.86 18.07
N LYS A 269 21.84 0.88 18.55
CA LYS A 269 22.91 1.71 17.96
C LYS A 269 22.99 1.44 16.45
N LYS A 270 23.04 2.52 15.66
CA LYS A 270 23.15 2.48 14.20
C LYS A 270 24.51 1.88 13.79
N MET A 271 24.47 0.70 13.18
CA MET A 271 25.64 -0.10 12.75
C MET A 271 25.50 -0.56 11.30
N PRO A 272 26.59 -0.97 10.61
CA PRO A 272 26.47 -1.57 9.28
C PRO A 272 25.62 -2.84 9.32
N GLY A 273 25.00 -3.20 8.20
CA GLY A 273 24.11 -4.35 8.14
C GLY A 273 23.18 -4.34 6.95
N HIS A 274 22.25 -5.29 6.93
CA HIS A 274 21.26 -5.41 5.87
C HIS A 274 20.39 -4.14 5.74
N MET A 275 20.25 -3.64 4.52
CA MET A 275 19.43 -2.47 4.18
C MET A 275 18.42 -2.86 3.11
N GLY A 276 17.14 -2.57 3.35
CA GLY A 276 16.07 -2.92 2.42
C GLY A 276 15.44 -4.27 2.72
N ALA A 277 14.64 -4.78 1.77
CA ALA A 277 13.77 -5.95 1.93
C ALA A 277 12.73 -5.90 3.07
N ASP A 278 12.59 -4.74 3.71
CA ASP A 278 11.67 -4.48 4.81
C ASP A 278 10.33 -3.92 4.31
N TRP A 279 9.27 -4.11 5.10
CA TRP A 279 7.94 -3.57 4.78
C TRP A 279 7.82 -2.11 5.20
N ASN A 280 7.63 -1.22 4.24
CA ASN A 280 7.37 0.21 4.49
C ASN A 280 6.01 0.65 3.92
N PHE A 281 5.50 1.75 4.45
CA PHE A 281 4.28 2.41 4.01
C PHE A 281 4.62 3.77 3.39
N ALA A 282 4.06 4.04 2.21
CA ALA A 282 3.84 5.40 1.72
C ALA A 282 2.37 5.76 2.01
N LYS A 283 2.14 6.83 2.76
CA LYS A 283 0.80 7.18 3.27
C LYS A 283 0.28 8.45 2.62
N GLY A 284 -1.05 8.55 2.50
CA GLY A 284 -1.72 9.75 2.01
C GLY A 284 -1.45 10.04 0.54
N LEU A 285 -1.33 9.01 -0.27
CA LEU A 285 -1.17 9.17 -1.72
C LEU A 285 -2.55 9.38 -2.34
N ARG A 286 -2.70 10.40 -3.18
CA ARG A 286 -3.98 10.72 -3.84
C ARG A 286 -4.12 9.93 -5.14
N ILE A 287 -5.31 9.44 -5.43
CA ILE A 287 -5.64 8.81 -6.72
C ILE A 287 -6.02 9.91 -7.71
N LEU A 288 -5.32 9.96 -8.84
CA LEU A 288 -5.52 10.99 -9.87
C LEU A 288 -6.28 10.49 -11.09
N ARG A 289 -6.13 9.20 -11.41
CA ARG A 289 -6.76 8.58 -12.56
C ARG A 289 -6.99 7.11 -12.30
N ILE A 290 -8.11 6.58 -12.78
CA ILE A 290 -8.45 5.16 -12.72
C ILE A 290 -8.78 4.70 -14.14
N ASN A 291 -8.12 3.64 -14.59
CA ASN A 291 -8.46 2.96 -15.84
C ASN A 291 -9.17 1.64 -15.50
N THR A 292 -10.42 1.49 -15.92
CA THR A 292 -11.28 0.35 -15.59
C THR A 292 -10.96 -0.87 -16.44
N LYS A 293 -10.65 -0.67 -17.73
CA LYS A 293 -10.32 -1.72 -18.70
C LYS A 293 -9.12 -2.57 -18.26
N TYR A 294 -8.05 -1.91 -17.82
CA TYR A 294 -6.82 -2.58 -17.39
C TYR A 294 -6.71 -2.71 -15.86
N ASN A 295 -7.70 -2.20 -15.11
CA ASN A 295 -7.71 -2.11 -13.66
C ASN A 295 -6.44 -1.43 -13.09
N VAL A 296 -6.08 -0.26 -13.63
CA VAL A 296 -4.88 0.48 -13.22
C VAL A 296 -5.25 1.73 -12.44
N LEU A 297 -4.59 1.92 -11.30
CA LEU A 297 -4.66 3.13 -10.48
C LEU A 297 -3.42 3.99 -10.72
N TYR A 298 -3.65 5.29 -10.92
CA TYR A 298 -2.61 6.30 -11.03
C TYR A 298 -2.56 7.09 -9.73
N VAL A 299 -1.45 6.96 -9.02
CA VAL A 299 -1.33 7.44 -7.64
C VAL A 299 -0.22 8.47 -7.56
N THR A 300 -0.43 9.58 -6.85
CA THR A 300 0.59 10.62 -6.69
C THR A 300 1.87 10.10 -6.04
N GLY A 301 3.02 10.54 -6.54
CA GLY A 301 4.33 10.26 -5.95
C GLY A 301 4.79 8.81 -6.14
N THR A 302 5.77 8.40 -5.34
CA THR A 302 6.41 7.09 -5.43
C THR A 302 5.91 6.11 -4.36
N THR A 303 5.69 4.86 -4.75
CA THR A 303 5.44 3.77 -3.80
C THR A 303 6.71 2.98 -3.48
N PRO A 304 6.81 2.37 -2.28
CA PRO A 304 7.96 1.54 -1.93
C PRO A 304 8.09 0.31 -2.84
N GLY A 305 9.34 -0.13 -3.06
CA GLY A 305 9.66 -1.31 -3.85
C GLY A 305 9.99 -1.01 -5.33
N GLY A 306 10.62 -1.99 -5.98
CA GLY A 306 10.95 -1.92 -7.41
C GLY A 306 9.74 -2.18 -8.32
N ASN A 307 9.93 -2.11 -9.62
CA ASN A 307 8.88 -2.44 -10.59
C ASN A 307 8.50 -3.93 -10.48
N HIS A 308 7.24 -4.23 -10.81
CA HIS A 308 6.56 -5.52 -10.68
C HIS A 308 6.52 -6.08 -9.25
N CYS A 309 6.73 -5.25 -8.23
CA CYS A 309 6.57 -5.67 -6.84
C CYS A 309 5.10 -5.61 -6.39
N TYR A 310 4.75 -6.44 -5.41
CA TYR A 310 3.43 -6.45 -4.81
C TYR A 310 3.27 -5.28 -3.84
N VAL A 311 2.23 -4.48 -4.07
CA VAL A 311 1.85 -3.35 -3.24
C VAL A 311 0.49 -3.66 -2.64
N ARG A 312 0.43 -3.64 -1.31
CA ARG A 312 -0.82 -3.73 -0.56
C ARG A 312 -1.39 -2.32 -0.41
N ILE A 313 -2.55 -2.08 -1.01
CA ILE A 313 -3.22 -0.79 -1.01
C ILE A 313 -4.40 -0.86 -0.02
N MET A 314 -4.59 0.19 0.76
CA MET A 314 -5.74 0.36 1.64
C MET A 314 -6.08 1.83 1.75
N ASP A 315 -7.30 2.15 2.20
CA ASP A 315 -7.67 3.51 2.55
C ASP A 315 -6.68 4.12 3.56
N THR A 316 -6.44 5.42 3.45
CA THR A 316 -5.46 6.09 4.30
C THR A 316 -5.84 6.05 5.78
N CYS A 317 -4.86 5.83 6.65
CA CYS A 317 -5.07 5.94 8.09
C CYS A 317 -4.87 7.35 8.64
N LEU A 318 -4.49 8.32 7.80
CA LEU A 318 -4.22 9.70 8.19
C LEU A 318 -5.51 10.42 8.62
N PRO A 319 -5.59 10.98 9.85
CA PRO A 319 -6.78 11.70 10.31
C PRO A 319 -7.19 12.87 9.42
N ASN A 320 -6.21 13.62 8.91
CA ASN A 320 -6.39 14.85 8.14
C ASN A 320 -6.88 14.61 6.69
N ARG A 321 -6.90 13.34 6.26
CA ARG A 321 -7.28 12.91 4.91
C ARG A 321 -8.42 11.89 4.97
N ARG A 322 -9.15 11.86 6.07
CA ARG A 322 -10.36 11.03 6.20
C ARG A 322 -11.47 11.62 5.35
N ARG A 323 -12.30 10.73 4.82
CA ARG A 323 -13.47 11.09 4.06
C ARG A 323 -14.58 11.59 4.98
N GLU A 324 -15.43 12.43 4.43
CA GLU A 324 -16.69 12.81 5.03
C GLU A 324 -17.70 11.66 4.96
N ILE A 325 -18.77 11.73 5.75
CA ILE A 325 -19.82 10.70 5.76
C ILE A 325 -20.60 10.73 4.43
N GLN A 326 -20.85 11.93 3.90
CA GLN A 326 -21.61 12.13 2.67
C GLN A 326 -20.84 11.65 1.43
N ASN A 327 -19.53 11.94 1.36
CA ASN A 327 -18.65 11.51 0.27
C ASN A 327 -17.89 10.22 0.62
N HIS A 328 -18.65 9.15 0.91
CA HIS A 328 -18.07 7.85 1.21
C HIS A 328 -17.78 7.06 -0.07
N PRO A 329 -16.75 6.19 -0.08
CA PRO A 329 -16.43 5.37 -1.25
C PRO A 329 -17.46 4.22 -1.36
N PRO A 330 -17.43 3.40 -2.43
CA PRO A 330 -18.26 2.20 -2.49
C PRO A 330 -17.98 1.27 -1.28
N MET A 331 -19.06 0.75 -0.72
CA MET A 331 -19.11 0.00 0.54
C MET A 331 -20.02 -1.22 0.37
N PRO A 332 -19.60 -2.42 0.83
CA PRO A 332 -18.27 -2.76 1.32
C PRO A 332 -17.18 -2.70 0.22
N THR A 333 -17.58 -2.88 -1.04
CA THR A 333 -16.76 -2.79 -2.25
C THR A 333 -17.61 -2.23 -3.40
N PHE A 334 -17.03 -2.08 -4.58
CA PHE A 334 -17.76 -1.75 -5.80
C PHE A 334 -18.44 -2.99 -6.39
N TYR A 335 -19.74 -2.90 -6.70
CA TYR A 335 -20.50 -3.91 -7.42
C TYR A 335 -20.96 -3.34 -8.77
N PRO A 336 -20.66 -4.00 -9.91
CA PRO A 336 -21.09 -3.52 -11.22
C PRO A 336 -22.62 -3.42 -11.36
N GLU A 337 -23.36 -4.26 -10.64
CA GLU A 337 -24.83 -4.32 -10.65
C GLU A 337 -25.49 -3.04 -10.11
N ASP A 338 -24.79 -2.29 -9.25
CA ASP A 338 -25.33 -1.08 -8.61
C ASP A 338 -25.31 0.14 -9.55
N VAL A 339 -24.51 0.09 -10.63
CA VAL A 339 -24.33 1.22 -11.55
C VAL A 339 -25.29 1.07 -12.73
N LYS A 340 -26.18 2.05 -12.90
CA LYS A 340 -27.13 2.09 -14.01
C LYS A 340 -26.48 2.53 -15.32
N ASP A 341 -25.48 3.40 -15.23
CA ASP A 341 -24.78 3.97 -16.38
C ASP A 341 -23.63 3.07 -16.84
N PRO A 342 -23.27 3.07 -18.13
CA PRO A 342 -22.13 2.32 -18.62
C PRO A 342 -20.84 2.82 -17.95
N ILE A 343 -20.03 1.88 -17.48
CA ILE A 343 -18.74 2.18 -16.86
C ILE A 343 -17.81 2.78 -17.91
N GLU A 344 -17.34 4.00 -17.66
CA GLU A 344 -16.35 4.66 -18.51
C GLU A 344 -14.98 3.96 -18.43
N GLU A 345 -14.21 4.03 -19.52
CA GLU A 345 -12.88 3.41 -19.55
C GLU A 345 -11.90 4.12 -18.60
N GLU A 346 -12.02 5.44 -18.44
CA GLU A 346 -11.07 6.26 -17.70
C GLU A 346 -11.76 7.34 -16.86
N TYR A 347 -11.44 7.39 -15.58
CA TYR A 347 -11.86 8.45 -14.67
C TYR A 347 -10.66 9.35 -14.37
N PHE A 348 -10.81 10.65 -14.57
CA PHE A 348 -9.78 11.67 -14.31
C PHE A 348 -10.16 12.54 -13.11
N ASP A 349 -9.15 13.00 -12.39
CA ASP A 349 -9.31 14.02 -11.36
C ASP A 349 -9.45 15.39 -12.01
N GLU A 350 -10.29 16.25 -11.44
CA GLU A 350 -10.59 17.58 -12.02
C GLU A 350 -9.34 18.43 -12.29
N THR A 351 -8.31 18.24 -11.45
CA THR A 351 -7.03 18.97 -11.55
C THR A 351 -6.08 18.41 -12.60
N LEU A 352 -6.32 17.19 -13.09
CA LEU A 352 -5.48 16.51 -14.05
C LEU A 352 -5.85 16.94 -15.47
N PHE A 353 -4.85 17.18 -16.32
CA PHE A 353 -5.07 17.45 -17.74
C PHE A 353 -5.33 16.12 -18.48
N ASP A 354 -6.40 16.06 -19.28
CA ASP A 354 -6.64 14.94 -20.19
C ASP A 354 -5.90 15.20 -21.50
N PHE A 355 -5.08 14.25 -21.93
CA PHE A 355 -4.32 14.36 -23.18
C PHE A 355 -5.19 14.30 -24.44
N LYS A 356 -6.49 14.02 -24.31
CA LYS A 356 -7.46 14.13 -25.40
C LYS A 356 -7.92 15.57 -25.64
N GLU A 357 -7.81 16.44 -24.62
CA GLU A 357 -8.17 17.85 -24.71
C GLU A 357 -7.11 18.64 -25.50
N PRO A 358 -7.47 19.79 -26.09
CA PRO A 358 -6.49 20.66 -26.76
C PRO A 358 -5.42 21.14 -25.78
N SER A 359 -4.28 21.59 -26.33
CA SER A 359 -3.18 22.12 -25.54
C SER A 359 -3.61 23.26 -24.63
N ILE A 360 -3.03 23.30 -23.42
CA ILE A 360 -3.31 24.35 -22.44
C ILE A 360 -2.80 25.69 -22.98
N GLU A 361 -3.70 26.67 -23.10
CA GLU A 361 -3.39 28.05 -23.44
C GLU A 361 -3.56 28.93 -22.20
N TYR A 362 -2.55 29.73 -21.88
CA TYR A 362 -2.62 30.73 -20.82
C TYR A 362 -2.88 32.08 -21.49
N ILE A 363 -4.10 32.59 -21.35
CA ILE A 363 -4.44 33.92 -21.85
C ILE A 363 -3.95 34.92 -20.80
N ASP A 364 -2.98 35.74 -21.17
CA ASP A 364 -2.50 36.83 -20.32
C ASP A 364 -3.62 37.87 -20.16
N GLU A 365 -4.16 38.00 -18.94
CA GLU A 365 -5.24 38.95 -18.60
C GLU A 365 -4.85 40.42 -18.86
N GLU A 366 -3.57 40.71 -19.12
CA GLU A 366 -3.07 42.04 -19.51
C GLU A 366 -3.50 42.49 -20.91
N SER A 367 -3.98 41.58 -21.75
CA SER A 367 -4.44 41.90 -23.12
C SER A 367 -5.88 42.43 -23.20
N ASN A 368 -6.60 42.51 -22.07
CA ASN A 368 -8.00 42.96 -21.98
C ASN A 368 -8.17 44.32 -21.26
N LYS A 369 -7.13 45.16 -21.20
CA LYS A 369 -7.20 46.53 -20.70
C LYS A 369 -6.98 47.59 -21.79
#